data_AF-A0A838USD0-F1
#
_entry.id   AF-A0A838USD0-F1
#
_cell.length_a   1.000
_cell.length_b   1.000
_cell.length_c   1.000
_cell.angle_alpha   90.00
_cell.angle_beta   90.00
_cell.angle_gamma   90.00
#
_symmetry.space_group_name_H-M   'P 1'
#
loop_
_entity.id
_entity.type
_entity.pdbx_description
1 polymer ?
#
loop_
_entity_poly.entity_id
_entity_poly.type
_entity_poly.pdbx_seq_one_letter_code
_entity_poly.pdbx_strand_id
1 'polypeptide(L)'
;MQPREDALRRHFAQQPCAKCHYRQAPEALLVLVRRDRTWMVMATCGHCHHRGLYVITMPPKATRAADVSGAITKRDVIEMHGFLEGFNGDFRALFDGGAPGRFAAE
;
A
#
# COMPACT_ATOMS: atom_id res chain seq x y z
N MET A 1 14.33 -15.87 9.74
CA MET A 1 13.22 -15.50 8.82
C MET A 1 12.88 -14.03 9.02
N GLN A 2 12.56 -13.30 7.95
CA GLN A 2 12.28 -11.86 8.05
C GLN A 2 10.78 -11.58 8.24
N PRO A 3 10.37 -10.66 9.13
CA PRO A 3 8.95 -10.43 9.45
C PRO A 3 8.06 -10.08 8.25
N ARG A 4 8.62 -9.42 7.23
CA ARG A 4 7.90 -9.06 5.99
C ARG A 4 7.64 -10.24 5.06
N GLU A 5 8.60 -11.14 4.95
CA GLU A 5 8.41 -12.36 4.16
C GLU A 5 7.36 -13.25 4.82
N ASP A 6 7.40 -13.37 6.14
CA ASP A 6 6.43 -14.15 6.91
C ASP A 6 5.01 -13.59 6.75
N ALA A 7 4.87 -12.26 6.67
CA ALA A 7 3.59 -11.62 6.39
C ALA A 7 3.07 -11.94 4.97
N LEU A 8 3.94 -11.93 3.96
CA LEU A 8 3.59 -12.33 2.60
C LEU A 8 3.16 -13.80 2.54
N ARG A 9 3.93 -14.71 3.17
CA ARG A 9 3.60 -16.14 3.24
C ARG A 9 2.23 -16.38 3.88
N ARG A 10 1.94 -15.69 4.99
CA ARG A 10 0.62 -15.73 5.64
C ARG A 10 -0.49 -15.19 4.74
N HIS A 11 -0.25 -14.09 4.02
CA HIS A 11 -1.23 -13.52 3.11
C HIS A 11 -1.58 -14.50 1.97
N PHE A 12 -0.58 -15.12 1.34
CA PHE A 12 -0.82 -16.11 0.29
C PHE A 12 -1.52 -17.36 0.80
N ALA A 13 -1.22 -17.82 2.02
CA ALA A 13 -1.89 -18.97 2.63
C ALA A 13 -3.39 -18.73 2.90
N GLN A 14 -3.83 -17.48 2.95
CA GLN A 14 -5.24 -17.11 3.08
C GLN A 14 -5.96 -17.02 1.73
N GLN A 15 -5.23 -16.99 0.61
CA GLN A 15 -5.80 -16.86 -0.72
C GLN A 15 -5.96 -18.24 -1.40
N PRO A 16 -7.10 -18.51 -2.05
CA PRO A 16 -7.29 -19.72 -2.83
C PRO A 16 -6.42 -19.70 -4.10
N CYS A 17 -6.08 -20.87 -4.64
CA CYS A 17 -5.44 -20.98 -5.94
C CYS A 17 -6.34 -20.35 -7.03
N ALA A 18 -5.79 -19.47 -7.87
CA ALA A 18 -6.54 -18.84 -8.96
C ALA A 18 -7.10 -19.84 -10.00
N LYS A 19 -6.56 -21.06 -10.06
CA LYS A 19 -6.97 -22.10 -11.01
C LYS A 19 -7.96 -23.12 -10.42
N CYS A 20 -7.64 -23.71 -9.27
CA CYS A 20 -8.42 -24.81 -8.69
C CYS A 20 -9.09 -24.46 -7.36
N HIS A 21 -8.94 -23.22 -6.90
CA HIS A 21 -9.48 -22.69 -5.64
C HIS A 21 -9.04 -23.41 -4.35
N TYR A 22 -8.15 -24.39 -4.43
CA TYR A 22 -7.55 -25.03 -3.26
C TYR A 22 -6.76 -24.01 -2.42
N ARG A 23 -6.89 -24.08 -1.10
CA ARG A 23 -6.20 -23.19 -0.17
C ARG A 23 -4.68 -23.41 -0.24
N GLN A 24 -3.92 -22.33 -0.36
CA GLN A 24 -2.46 -22.42 -0.49
C GLN A 24 -1.78 -22.61 0.87
N ALA A 25 -0.63 -23.27 0.85
CA ALA A 25 0.24 -23.41 2.03
C ALA A 25 1.26 -22.25 2.09
N PRO A 26 1.69 -21.77 3.28
CA PRO A 26 2.69 -20.70 3.41
C PRO A 26 4.03 -20.99 2.71
N GLU A 27 4.37 -22.27 2.59
CA GLU A 27 5.61 -22.78 2.00
C GLU A 27 5.56 -22.78 0.47
N ALA A 28 4.36 -22.67 -0.11
CA ALA A 28 4.14 -22.64 -1.55
C ALA A 28 4.72 -21.39 -2.24
N LEU A 29 5.12 -20.38 -1.46
CA LEU A 29 5.63 -19.10 -1.93
C LEU A 29 7.16 -19.11 -2.04
N LEU A 30 7.68 -18.77 -3.21
CA LEU A 30 9.09 -18.55 -3.48
C LEU A 30 9.33 -17.08 -3.81
N VAL A 31 10.25 -16.43 -3.10
CA VAL A 31 10.68 -15.06 -3.41
C VAL A 31 11.78 -15.14 -4.48
N LEU A 32 11.53 -14.55 -5.65
CA LEU A 32 12.47 -14.57 -6.77
C LEU A 32 13.39 -13.34 -6.75
N VAL A 33 12.79 -12.16 -6.57
CA VAL A 33 13.50 -10.88 -6.57
C VAL A 33 12.97 -10.00 -5.47
N ARG A 34 13.89 -9.31 -4.81
CA ARG A 34 13.58 -8.28 -3.82
C ARG A 34 14.32 -7.01 -4.16
N ARG A 35 13.57 -5.92 -4.39
CA ARG A 35 14.15 -4.60 -4.63
C ARG A 35 13.33 -3.54 -3.91
N ASP A 36 13.91 -2.96 -2.86
CA ASP A 36 13.28 -1.95 -2.00
C ASP A 36 11.86 -2.33 -1.56
N ARG A 37 10.86 -1.78 -2.27
CA ARG A 37 9.42 -1.95 -2.03
C ARG A 37 8.74 -2.89 -3.02
N THR A 38 9.39 -3.28 -4.10
CA THR A 38 8.81 -4.13 -5.15
C THR A 38 9.44 -5.51 -5.11
N TRP A 39 8.59 -6.50 -4.86
CA TRP A 39 8.99 -7.88 -4.68
C TRP A 39 8.33 -8.72 -5.77
N MET A 40 9.10 -9.62 -6.37
CA MET A 40 8.58 -10.60 -7.31
C MET A 40 8.54 -11.96 -6.60
N VAL A 41 7.36 -12.54 -6.53
CA VAL A 41 7.14 -13.82 -5.87
C VAL A 41 6.41 -14.77 -6.79
N MET A 42 6.67 -16.05 -6.62
CA MET A 42 5.99 -17.12 -7.33
C MET A 42 5.29 -18.00 -6.31
N ALA A 43 4.01 -18.28 -6.54
CA ALA A 43 3.25 -19.23 -5.74
C ALA A 43 2.97 -20.49 -6.56
N THR A 44 3.27 -21.66 -6.02
CA THR A 44 3.01 -22.95 -6.66
C THR A 44 1.92 -23.70 -5.91
N CYS A 45 0.78 -23.94 -6.56
CA CYS A 45 -0.31 -24.68 -5.93
C CYS A 45 0.09 -26.13 -5.65
N GLY A 46 -0.03 -26.59 -4.39
CA GLY A 46 0.23 -27.99 -4.02
C GLY A 46 -0.78 -29.00 -4.57
N HIS A 47 -1.96 -28.55 -5.04
CA HIS A 47 -3.02 -29.42 -5.57
C HIS A 47 -2.97 -29.58 -7.09
N CYS A 48 -2.91 -28.48 -7.85
CA CYS A 48 -2.95 -28.51 -9.32
C CYS A 48 -1.63 -28.11 -9.99
N HIS A 49 -0.58 -27.85 -9.20
CA HIS A 49 0.76 -27.43 -9.66
C HIS A 49 0.78 -26.16 -10.53
N HIS A 50 -0.31 -25.40 -10.59
CA HIS A 50 -0.34 -24.12 -11.25
C HIS A 50 0.61 -23.13 -10.56
N ARG A 51 1.42 -22.43 -11.36
CA ARG A 51 2.42 -21.46 -10.92
C ARG A 51 1.93 -20.06 -11.27
N GLY A 52 1.64 -19.25 -10.24
CA GLY A 52 1.30 -17.84 -10.38
C GLY A 52 2.52 -16.97 -10.11
N LEU A 53 2.78 -15.98 -10.97
CA LEU A 53 3.80 -14.96 -10.76
C LEU A 53 3.13 -13.66 -10.30
N TYR A 54 3.62 -13.07 -9.22
CA TYR A 54 3.06 -11.88 -8.62
C TYR A 54 4.14 -10.82 -8.43
N VAL A 55 3.80 -9.58 -8.78
CA VAL A 55 4.59 -8.38 -8.46
C VAL A 55 3.87 -7.66 -7.33
N ILE A 56 4.55 -7.50 -6.21
CA ILE A 56 3.98 -6.96 -4.98
C ILE A 56 4.73 -5.68 -4.64
N THR A 57 4.02 -4.57 -4.67
CA THR A 57 4.54 -3.30 -4.18
C THR A 57 4.06 -3.10 -2.75
N MET A 58 5.01 -3.14 -1.82
CA MET A 58 4.74 -2.86 -0.42
C MET A 58 4.56 -1.35 -0.23
N PRO A 59 3.49 -0.90 0.44
CA PRO A 59 3.40 0.51 0.82
C PRO A 59 4.61 0.89 1.69
N PRO A 60 5.05 2.16 1.65
CA PRO A 60 6.04 2.62 2.62
C PRO A 60 5.53 2.27 4.02
N LYS A 61 6.43 1.82 4.91
CA LYS A 61 6.07 1.60 6.31
C LYS A 61 5.48 2.91 6.79
N ALA A 62 4.16 2.95 7.00
CA ALA A 62 3.50 4.15 7.45
C ALA A 62 4.18 4.56 8.76
N THR A 63 5.01 5.59 8.72
CA THR A 63 5.15 6.50 9.85
C THR A 63 3.71 6.85 10.18
N ARG A 64 3.22 6.45 11.37
CA ARG A 64 1.84 6.70 11.80
C ARG A 64 1.49 8.13 11.40
N ALA A 65 0.72 8.27 10.32
CA ALA A 65 0.01 9.50 10.07
C ALA A 65 -0.86 9.67 11.33
N ALA A 66 -0.78 10.85 11.94
CA ALA A 66 -1.59 11.17 13.10
C ALA A 66 -3.04 10.76 12.81
N ASP A 67 -3.66 10.18 13.82
CA ASP A 67 -5.03 9.72 13.85
C ASP A 67 -5.99 10.76 13.20
N VAL A 68 -6.48 10.48 11.99
CA VAL A 68 -7.54 11.26 11.32
C VAL A 68 -8.89 10.56 11.51
N SER A 69 -9.12 9.91 12.66
CA SER A 69 -10.42 9.35 13.04
C SER A 69 -11.30 10.37 13.80
N GLY A 70 -11.06 11.67 13.63
CA GLY A 70 -11.89 12.73 14.21
C GLY A 70 -13.14 13.00 13.36
N ALA A 71 -14.25 13.36 14.00
CA ALA A 71 -15.42 13.89 13.30
C ALA A 71 -15.05 15.20 12.58
N ILE A 72 -15.53 15.37 11.34
CA ILE A 72 -15.33 16.60 10.58
C ILE A 72 -15.97 17.76 11.34
N THR A 73 -15.17 18.76 11.66
CA THR A 73 -15.57 19.97 12.38
C THR A 73 -15.83 21.12 11.40
N LYS A 74 -16.50 22.17 11.88
CA LYS A 74 -16.66 23.42 11.12
C LYS A 74 -15.33 24.04 10.69
N ARG A 75 -14.28 23.85 11.51
CA ARG A 75 -12.95 24.38 11.24
C ARG A 75 -12.34 23.73 9.99
N ASP A 76 -12.48 22.41 9.86
CA ASP A 76 -11.96 21.66 8.72
C ASP A 76 -12.56 22.14 7.39
N VAL A 77 -13.85 22.50 7.40
CA VAL A 77 -14.54 23.04 6.21
C VAL A 77 -14.02 24.43 5.83
N ILE A 78 -13.78 25.30 6.83
CA ILE A 78 -13.22 26.64 6.59
C ILE A 78 -11.79 26.53 6.04
N GLU A 79 -10.99 25.62 6.60
CA GLU A 79 -9.62 25.37 6.12
C GLU A 79 -9.60 24.84 4.69
N MET A 80 -10.49 23.89 4.35
CA MET A 80 -10.64 23.40 2.98
C MET A 80 -11.06 24.51 2.01
N HIS A 81 -11.99 25.38 2.42
CA HIS A 81 -12.42 26.50 1.59
C HIS A 81 -11.26 27.45 1.26
N GLY A 82 -10.50 27.87 2.28
CA GLY A 82 -9.35 28.76 2.09
C GLY A 82 -8.25 28.12 1.23
N PHE A 83 -8.03 26.81 1.34
CA PHE A 83 -7.13 26.10 0.44
C PHE A 83 -7.60 26.16 -1.02
N LEU A 84 -8.89 25.90 -1.27
CA LEU A 84 -9.45 25.84 -2.62
C LEU A 84 -9.44 27.20 -3.34
N GLU A 85 -9.50 28.32 -2.62
CA GLU A 85 -9.39 29.66 -3.21
C GLU A 85 -8.02 29.89 -3.88
N GLY A 86 -6.95 29.32 -3.35
CA GLY A 86 -5.59 29.45 -3.88
C GLY A 86 -5.09 28.25 -4.68
N PHE A 87 -5.90 27.19 -4.81
CA PHE A 87 -5.45 25.94 -5.41
C PHE A 87 -5.50 26.01 -6.94
N ASN A 88 -4.33 25.90 -7.56
CA ASN A 88 -4.14 25.99 -9.01
C ASN A 88 -4.34 24.67 -9.76
N GLY A 89 -4.80 23.59 -9.09
CA GLY A 89 -4.96 22.27 -9.69
C GLY A 89 -3.68 21.43 -9.79
N ASP A 90 -2.56 21.87 -9.22
CA ASP A 90 -1.33 21.09 -9.19
C ASP A 90 -1.37 19.99 -8.12
N PHE A 91 -1.91 18.83 -8.51
CA PHE A 91 -1.95 17.65 -7.66
C PHE A 91 -0.57 17.02 -7.41
N ARG A 92 0.46 17.33 -8.21
CA ARG A 92 1.80 16.79 -7.99
C ARG A 92 2.43 17.42 -6.76
N ALA A 93 2.36 18.75 -6.66
CA ALA A 93 2.79 19.48 -5.47
C ALA A 93 2.03 19.05 -4.20
N LEU A 94 0.74 18.71 -4.34
CA LEU A 94 -0.10 18.26 -3.23
C LEU A 94 0.29 16.88 -2.67
N PHE A 95 0.70 15.93 -3.53
CA PHE A 95 0.92 14.54 -3.13
C PHE A 95 2.40 14.11 -3.05
N ASP A 96 3.35 14.90 -3.56
CA ASP A 96 4.80 14.56 -3.53
C ASP A 96 5.50 14.91 -2.20
N GLY A 97 4.77 15.38 -1.18
CA GLY A 97 5.17 15.27 0.24
C GLY A 97 6.35 16.15 0.70
N GLY A 98 6.32 17.46 0.43
CA GLY A 98 7.51 18.32 0.64
C GLY A 98 7.35 19.74 1.20
N ALA A 99 6.17 20.24 1.61
CA ALA A 99 6.11 21.50 2.36
C ALA A 99 4.77 21.67 3.12
N PRO A 100 4.77 22.04 4.41
CA PRO A 100 3.61 22.71 5.00
C PRO A 100 3.46 24.07 4.30
N GLY A 101 2.34 24.28 3.62
CA GLY A 101 2.05 25.50 2.88
C GLY A 101 2.16 26.74 3.78
N ARG A 102 3.25 27.50 3.62
CA ARG A 102 3.25 28.93 3.90
C ARG A 102 2.71 29.62 2.66
N PHE A 103 1.42 29.88 2.66
CA PHE A 103 0.83 30.82 1.71
C PHE A 103 1.17 32.22 2.22
N ALA A 104 2.09 32.89 1.52
CA ALA A 104 2.37 34.31 1.74
C ALA A 104 1.18 35.11 1.22
N ALA A 105 0.65 36.00 2.05
CA ALA A 105 -0.27 37.03 1.65
C ALA A 105 0.53 38.22 1.12
N GLU A 106 0.20 38.67 -0.09
CA GLU A 106 0.36 40.05 -0.58
C GLU A 106 -0.82 40.37 -1.51
#